data_AF-A0AAU9CWU7-F1
#
_entry.id   AF-A0AAU9CWU7-F1
#
_cell.length_a   1.000
_cell.length_b   1.000
_cell.length_c   1.000
_cell.angle_alpha   90.00
_cell.angle_beta   90.00
_cell.angle_gamma   90.00
#
_symmetry.space_group_name_H-M   'P 1'
#
loop_
_entity.id
_entity.type
_entity.pdbx_description
1 polymer ?
#
loop_
_entity_poly.entity_id
_entity_poly.type
_entity_poly.pdbx_seq_one_letter_code
_entity_poly.pdbx_strand_id
1 'polypeptide(L)'
;MFTDINSGHVSVFGRGENEGLVNDIDGGLPIKLEAGMGKQSLALGWVNAFQLKDHITTNSFKSFSGNSKKKGAFQFLANQVKEKDNPVLIVYTVK
;
A
#
# COMPACT_ATOMS: atom_id res chain seq x y z
N MET A 1 -10.51 -2.15 -14.97
CA MET A 1 -9.48 -1.10 -15.00
C MET A 1 -9.98 0.07 -15.82
N PHE A 2 -10.30 1.19 -15.19
CA PHE A 2 -10.59 2.44 -15.88
C PHE A 2 -9.47 3.42 -15.54
N THR A 3 -8.78 3.92 -16.56
CA THR A 3 -7.77 4.97 -16.41
C THR A 3 -8.44 6.28 -16.80
N ASP A 4 -8.62 7.18 -15.84
CA ASP A 4 -8.94 8.57 -16.17
C ASP A 4 -7.62 9.31 -16.42
N ILE A 5 -7.53 9.96 -17.59
CA ILE A 5 -6.35 10.70 -18.03
C ILE A 5 -6.79 12.15 -18.19
N ASN A 6 -6.78 12.90 -17.09
CA ASN A 6 -6.97 14.34 -17.13
C ASN A 6 -5.69 15.06 -16.67
N SER A 7 -5.11 15.82 -17.60
CA SER A 7 -4.11 16.88 -17.39
C SER A 7 -2.97 16.59 -16.40
N GLY A 8 -2.21 15.52 -16.65
CA GLY A 8 -0.93 15.27 -15.97
C GLY A 8 -1.01 14.43 -14.70
N HIS A 9 -2.20 13.98 -14.30
CA HIS A 9 -2.40 13.04 -13.21
C HIS A 9 -2.97 11.73 -13.77
N VAL A 10 -2.27 10.62 -13.50
CA VAL A 10 -2.77 9.26 -13.77
C VAL A 10 -3.34 8.71 -12.48
N SER A 11 -4.67 8.59 -12.41
CA SER A 11 -5.37 7.95 -11.30
C SER A 11 -5.82 6.56 -11.74
N VAL A 12 -5.25 5.52 -11.13
CA VAL A 12 -5.65 4.12 -11.39
C VAL A 12 -6.66 3.72 -10.31
N PHE A 13 -7.96 3.76 -10.66
CA PHE A 13 -9.02 3.28 -9.77
C PHE A 13 -9.20 1.77 -9.93
N GLY A 14 -8.57 1.02 -9.04
CA GLY A 14 -8.74 -0.43 -8.92
C GLY A 14 -9.63 -0.83 -7.74
N ARG A 15 -10.67 -1.61 -8.00
CA ARG A 15 -11.61 -2.24 -7.04
C ARG A 15 -11.22 -3.69 -6.67
N GLY A 16 -9.95 -4.07 -6.77
CA GLY A 16 -9.47 -5.41 -6.38
C GLY A 16 -8.20 -5.41 -5.52
N GLU A 17 -8.03 -6.45 -4.70
CA GLU A 17 -6.83 -6.75 -3.90
C GLU A 17 -5.56 -6.98 -4.74
N ASN A 18 -5.71 -7.05 -6.07
CA ASN A 18 -4.64 -7.23 -7.06
C ASN A 18 -4.44 -6.04 -8.00
N GLU A 19 -5.07 -4.89 -7.73
CA GLU A 19 -4.96 -3.71 -8.59
C GLU A 19 -4.06 -2.66 -7.92
N GLY A 20 -2.78 -2.67 -8.28
CA GLY A 20 -1.72 -1.78 -7.80
C GLY A 20 -0.33 -2.31 -8.13
N LEU A 21 0.73 -1.54 -7.87
CA LEU A 21 2.10 -2.03 -8.01
C LEU A 21 2.40 -3.03 -6.89
N VAL A 22 2.95 -4.19 -7.25
CA VAL A 22 3.35 -5.21 -6.27
C VAL A 22 4.37 -4.59 -5.30
N ASN A 23 4.08 -4.68 -4.01
CA ASN A 23 4.96 -4.16 -2.98
C ASN A 23 6.01 -5.22 -2.58
N ASP A 24 7.14 -5.18 -3.28
CA ASP A 24 8.30 -6.05 -3.07
C ASP A 24 9.27 -5.53 -2.00
N ILE A 25 8.94 -4.41 -1.34
CA ILE A 25 9.81 -3.75 -0.36
C ILE A 25 9.58 -4.32 1.03
N ASP A 26 8.32 -4.34 1.48
CA ASP A 26 7.92 -4.78 2.83
C ASP A 26 6.89 -5.91 2.83
N GLY A 27 6.46 -6.36 1.65
CA GLY A 27 5.45 -7.40 1.49
C GLY A 27 4.05 -6.92 1.84
N GLY A 28 3.85 -5.60 1.99
CA GLY A 28 2.58 -4.96 2.28
C GLY A 28 1.59 -5.02 1.13
N LEU A 29 0.47 -4.31 1.27
CA LEU A 29 -0.57 -4.27 0.25
C LEU A 29 -0.07 -3.62 -1.05
N PRO A 30 -0.65 -3.97 -2.21
CA PRO A 30 -0.30 -3.34 -3.48
C PRO A 30 -0.44 -1.82 -3.41
N ILE A 31 0.57 -1.13 -3.93
CA ILE A 31 0.64 0.33 -3.89
C ILE A 31 -0.31 0.87 -4.94
N LYS A 32 -1.38 1.54 -4.48
CA LYS A 32 -2.23 2.36 -5.34
C LYS A 32 -1.60 3.75 -5.44
N LEU A 33 -1.33 4.18 -6.67
CA LEU A 33 -0.79 5.50 -6.95
C LEU A 33 -1.93 6.50 -7.02
N GLU A 34 -2.16 7.27 -5.96
CA GLU A 34 -3.19 8.32 -5.97
C GLU A 34 -2.66 9.70 -6.34
N ALA A 35 -1.37 9.98 -6.06
CA ALA A 35 -0.72 11.22 -6.48
C ALA A 35 0.80 11.06 -6.56
N GLY A 36 1.41 11.62 -7.61
CA GLY A 36 2.85 11.88 -7.69
C GLY A 36 3.12 13.37 -7.41
N MET A 37 3.97 13.69 -6.43
CA MET A 37 4.36 15.08 -6.12
C MET A 37 5.82 15.36 -6.50
N GLY A 38 6.03 16.02 -7.65
CA GLY A 38 7.28 16.69 -8.01
C GLY A 38 8.41 15.78 -8.54
N LYS A 39 9.67 16.20 -8.35
CA LYS A 39 10.90 15.50 -8.83
C LYS A 39 11.22 14.22 -8.06
N GLN A 40 10.57 13.98 -6.92
CA GLN A 40 10.64 12.74 -6.18
C GLN A 40 9.34 11.98 -6.44
N SER A 41 9.44 10.75 -6.93
CA SER A 41 8.28 9.90 -7.20
C SER A 41 7.70 9.40 -5.88
N LEU A 42 6.94 10.26 -5.21
CA LEU A 42 6.15 9.91 -4.04
C LEU A 42 4.88 9.20 -4.51
N ALA A 43 4.59 8.06 -3.89
CA ALA A 43 3.36 7.32 -4.08
C ALA A 43 2.57 7.33 -2.77
N LEU A 44 1.32 7.76 -2.83
CA LEU A 44 0.41 7.83 -1.69
C LEU A 44 -0.73 6.84 -1.90
N GLY A 45 -1.04 6.05 -0.87
CA GLY A 45 -2.19 5.15 -0.86
C GLY A 45 -2.87 5.11 0.50
N TRP A 46 -4.20 5.21 0.50
CA TRP A 46 -5.02 4.99 1.69
C TRP A 46 -5.37 3.51 1.80
N VAL A 47 -5.20 2.95 3.00
CA VAL A 47 -5.51 1.56 3.31
C VAL A 47 -6.43 1.51 4.52
N ASN A 48 -7.55 0.79 4.40
CA ASN A 48 -8.46 0.62 5.53
C ASN A 48 -7.80 -0.25 6.62
N ALA A 49 -8.06 0.06 7.89
CA ALA A 49 -7.43 -0.64 9.02
C ALA A 49 -7.71 -2.17 9.01
N PHE A 50 -8.93 -2.59 8.64
CA PHE A 50 -9.25 -4.01 8.51
C PHE A 50 -8.41 -4.72 7.42
N GLN A 51 -8.07 -4.03 6.32
CA GLN A 51 -7.26 -4.60 5.25
C GLN A 51 -5.80 -4.81 5.68
N LEU A 52 -5.25 -3.90 6.49
CA LEU A 52 -3.90 -4.08 7.07
C LEU A 52 -3.83 -5.33 7.95
N LYS A 53 -4.84 -5.51 8.80
CA LYS A 53 -4.89 -6.65 9.74
C LYS A 53 -5.11 -7.97 9.01
N ASP A 54 -5.99 -7.99 8.01
CA ASP A 54 -6.21 -9.19 7.21
C ASP A 54 -4.93 -9.58 6.44
N HIS A 55 -4.28 -8.60 5.81
CA HIS A 55 -3.08 -8.82 5.00
C HIS A 55 -1.93 -9.48 5.77
N ILE A 56 -1.67 -9.09 7.03
CA ILE A 56 -0.59 -9.69 7.82
C ILE A 56 -0.84 -11.16 8.18
N THR A 57 -2.07 -11.65 8.03
CA THR A 57 -2.41 -13.06 8.25
C THR A 57 -2.20 -13.93 7.00
N THR A 58 -2.13 -13.31 5.81
CA THR A 58 -1.99 -14.00 4.54
C THR A 58 -0.66 -14.74 4.44
N ASN A 59 -0.66 -15.84 3.67
CA ASN A 59 0.56 -16.58 3.38
C ASN A 59 1.56 -15.71 2.61
N SER A 60 1.08 -14.86 1.70
CA SER A 60 1.91 -13.94 0.92
C SER A 60 2.74 -13.02 1.80
N PHE A 61 2.14 -12.42 2.85
CA PHE A 61 2.88 -11.61 3.81
C PHE A 61 3.84 -12.46 4.66
N LYS A 62 3.38 -13.62 5.16
CA LYS A 62 4.21 -14.50 6.01
C LYS A 62 5.45 -15.01 5.27
N SER A 63 5.31 -15.48 4.03
CA SER A 63 6.38 -16.01 3.20
C SER A 63 7.25 -14.95 2.53
N PHE A 64 6.90 -13.66 2.64
CA PHE A 64 7.69 -12.57 2.06
C PHE A 64 9.09 -12.50 2.68
N SER A 65 10.12 -12.55 1.83
CA SER A 65 11.55 -12.60 2.20
C SER A 65 12.33 -11.32 1.88
N GLY A 66 11.65 -10.19 1.63
CA GLY A 66 12.30 -8.91 1.36
C GLY A 66 12.82 -8.20 2.62
N ASN A 67 12.68 -6.87 2.71
CA ASN A 67 13.29 -6.11 3.79
C ASN A 67 12.64 -6.39 5.16
N SER A 68 13.29 -7.20 6.00
CA SER A 68 12.79 -7.62 7.31
C SER A 68 12.48 -6.47 8.25
N LYS A 69 13.27 -5.39 8.23
CA LYS A 69 13.04 -4.20 9.06
C LYS A 69 11.75 -3.48 8.66
N LYS A 70 11.52 -3.30 7.37
CA LYS A 70 10.30 -2.65 6.86
C LYS A 70 9.07 -3.53 7.04
N LYS A 71 9.20 -4.85 6.79
CA LYS A 71 8.15 -5.84 7.10
C LYS A 71 7.75 -5.82 8.57
N GLY A 72 8.73 -5.78 9.48
CA GLY A 72 8.47 -5.69 10.92
C GLY A 72 7.78 -4.39 11.33
N ALA A 73 8.15 -3.27 10.73
CA ALA A 73 7.48 -1.99 10.96
C ALA A 73 6.02 -2.00 10.47
N PHE A 74 5.77 -2.59 9.30
CA PHE A 74 4.42 -2.77 8.77
C PHE A 74 3.56 -3.67 9.68
N GLN A 75 4.12 -4.79 10.15
CA GLN A 75 3.44 -5.69 11.08
C GLN A 75 3.15 -5.01 12.42
N PHE A 76 4.09 -4.23 12.95
CA PHE A 76 3.89 -3.45 14.16
C PHE A 76 2.71 -2.47 13.98
N LEU A 77 2.70 -1.71 12.89
CA LEU A 77 1.61 -0.78 12.56
C LEU A 77 0.26 -1.49 12.49
N ALA A 78 0.18 -2.62 11.77
CA ALA A 78 -1.04 -3.41 11.65
C ALA A 78 -1.55 -3.93 13.00
N ASN A 79 -0.64 -4.26 13.93
CA ASN A 79 -0.99 -4.71 15.28
C ASN A 79 -1.43 -3.55 16.21
N GLN A 80 -1.09 -2.29 15.89
CA GLN A 80 -1.49 -1.13 16.67
C GLN A 80 -2.88 -0.59 16.30
N VAL A 81 -3.38 -0.86 15.09
CA VAL A 81 -4.68 -0.37 14.62
C VAL A 81 -5.81 -1.37 14.93
N LYS A 82 -6.99 -0.86 15.28
CA LYS A 82 -8.23 -1.65 15.40
C LYS A 82 -8.94 -1.68 14.06
N GLU A 83 -9.74 -2.72 13.82
CA GLU A 83 -10.42 -2.94 12.51
C GLU A 83 -11.35 -1.80 12.10
N LYS A 84 -11.90 -1.09 13.08
CA LYS A 84 -12.83 0.03 12.89
C LYS A 84 -12.15 1.40 13.02
N ASP A 85 -10.83 1.44 13.16
CA ASP A 85 -10.11 2.70 13.18
C ASP A 85 -10.09 3.32 11.77
N ASN A 86 -9.76 4.60 11.72
CA ASN A 86 -9.66 5.34 10.47
C ASN A 86 -8.65 4.71 9.51
N PRO A 87 -8.84 4.86 8.18
CA PRO A 87 -7.86 4.43 7.19
C PRO A 87 -6.48 5.03 7.46
N VAL A 88 -5.45 4.23 7.21
CA VAL A 88 -4.04 4.60 7.36
C VAL A 88 -3.52 5.10 6.03
N LEU A 89 -2.86 6.26 6.04
CA LEU A 89 -2.11 6.77 4.90
C LEU A 89 -0.73 6.11 4.85
N ILE A 90 -0.41 5.45 3.74
CA ILE A 90 0.94 4.93 3.49
C ILE A 90 1.62 5.79 2.43
N VAL A 91 2.85 6.19 2.73
CA VAL A 91 3.69 7.01 1.85
C VAL A 91 4.90 6.19 1.42
N TYR A 92 5.06 6.06 0.12
CA TYR A 92 6.21 5.38 -0.48
C TYR A 92 7.04 6.39 -1.26
N THR A 93 8.35 6.25 -1.18
CA THR A 93 9.30 6.93 -2.08
C THR A 93 9.76 5.90 -3.10
N VAL A 94 9.50 6.16 -4.37
CA VAL A 94 10.09 5.40 -5.49
C VAL A 94 11.41 6.08 -5.82
N LYS A 95 12.51 5.35 -5.69
CA LYS A 95 13.85 5.81 -6.08
C LYS A 95 14.20 5.28 -7.46
#